data_AF-A0A800DJ53-F1
#
_entry.id   AF-A0A800DJ53-F1
#
_cell.length_a   1.000
_cell.length_b   1.000
_cell.length_c   1.000
_cell.angle_alpha   90.00
_cell.angle_beta   90.00
_cell.angle_gamma   90.00
#
_symmetry.space_group_name_H-M   'P 1'
#
loop_
_entity.id
_entity.type
_entity.pdbx_description
1 polymer ?
#
loop_
_entity_poly.entity_id
_entity_poly.type
_entity_poly.pdbx_seq_one_letter_code
_entity_poly.pdbx_strand_id
1 'polypeptide(L)'
;ATILSEWGGRQPAIMVGDFNARPDWRQINELLAAGWVDAWAEAGTGSGFTSNSADPKYRIDYIFYTPDLVAVDAGVILSQASDHFAVVADLRFE
;
A
#
# COMPACT_ATOMS: atom_id res chain seq x y z
N ALA A 1 -14.92 -14.50 -7.44
CA ALA A 1 -14.47 -14.20 -6.07
C ALA A 1 -13.78 -12.84 -6.06
N THR A 2 -13.83 -12.11 -4.94
CA THR A 2 -13.06 -10.87 -4.74
C THR A 2 -11.81 -11.18 -3.93
N ILE A 3 -10.82 -10.28 -3.93
CA ILE A 3 -9.62 -10.49 -3.11
C ILE A 3 -9.95 -10.57 -1.61
N LEU A 4 -10.96 -9.82 -1.15
CA LEU A 4 -11.45 -9.90 0.23
C LEU A 4 -12.07 -11.26 0.56
N SER A 5 -12.83 -11.85 -0.37
CA SER A 5 -13.39 -13.19 -0.15
C SER A 5 -12.31 -14.28 -0.15
N GLU A 6 -11.26 -14.14 -0.97
CA GLU A 6 -10.15 -15.10 -1.01
C GLU A 6 -9.27 -15.00 0.23
N TRP A 7 -8.98 -13.78 0.68
CA TRP A 7 -8.24 -13.54 1.93
C TRP A 7 -8.89 -14.22 3.13
N GLY A 8 -10.23 -14.09 3.27
CA GLY A 8 -11.00 -14.83 4.26
C GLY A 8 -10.68 -14.48 5.71
N GLY A 9 -10.21 -13.26 5.99
CA GLY A 9 -9.96 -12.78 7.36
C GLY A 9 -8.72 -13.37 8.04
N ARG A 10 -7.80 -13.98 7.29
CA ARG A 10 -6.57 -14.59 7.85
C ARG A 10 -5.61 -13.52 8.36
N GLN A 11 -4.97 -13.78 9.50
CA GLN A 11 -3.99 -12.91 10.14
C GLN A 11 -2.79 -13.74 10.63
N PRO A 12 -1.53 -13.29 10.43
CA PRO A 12 -1.12 -12.10 9.69
C PRO A 12 -1.38 -12.23 8.18
N ALA A 13 -1.69 -11.10 7.52
CA ALA A 13 -1.70 -11.00 6.07
C ALA A 13 -1.15 -9.66 5.58
N ILE A 14 -0.51 -9.70 4.42
CA ILE A 14 0.01 -8.53 3.69
C ILE A 14 -0.49 -8.62 2.25
N MET A 15 -0.96 -7.50 1.71
CA MET A 15 -1.38 -7.36 0.31
C MET A 15 -0.56 -6.24 -0.34
N VAL A 16 0.16 -6.57 -1.41
CA VAL A 16 1.05 -5.63 -2.10
C VAL A 16 0.78 -5.60 -3.60
N GLY A 17 1.04 -4.47 -4.23
CA GLY A 17 1.06 -4.35 -5.69
C GLY A 17 0.56 -3.01 -6.21
N ASP A 18 0.42 -2.95 -7.52
CA ASP A 18 -0.24 -1.86 -8.25
C ASP A 18 -1.76 -2.10 -8.24
N PHE A 19 -2.50 -1.20 -7.59
CA PHE A 19 -3.97 -1.25 -7.51
C PHE A 19 -4.65 -0.43 -8.60
N ASN A 20 -3.88 0.35 -9.39
CA ASN A 20 -4.40 1.32 -10.37
C ASN A 20 -5.50 2.25 -9.80
N ALA A 21 -5.45 2.51 -8.49
CA ALA A 21 -6.45 3.27 -7.76
C ALA A 21 -5.78 4.28 -6.83
N ARG A 22 -6.35 5.49 -6.75
CA ARG A 22 -5.84 6.55 -5.88
C ARG A 22 -6.40 6.39 -4.45
N PRO A 23 -5.76 7.00 -3.43
CA PRO A 23 -6.14 6.77 -2.04
C PRO A 23 -7.60 7.11 -1.71
N ASP A 24 -8.20 8.05 -2.42
CA ASP A 24 -9.58 8.51 -2.25
C ASP A 24 -10.62 7.68 -3.03
N TRP A 25 -10.17 6.72 -3.83
CA TRP A 25 -11.04 5.93 -4.69
C TRP A 25 -11.75 4.81 -3.92
N ARG A 26 -12.94 4.44 -4.42
CA ARG A 26 -13.83 3.45 -3.80
C ARG A 26 -13.12 2.14 -3.44
N GLN A 27 -12.28 1.62 -4.33
CA GLN A 27 -11.58 0.34 -4.16
C GLN A 27 -10.66 0.36 -2.94
N ILE A 28 -9.95 1.48 -2.71
CA ILE A 28 -9.08 1.64 -1.54
C ILE A 28 -9.93 1.76 -0.28
N ASN A 29 -11.00 2.55 -0.33
CA ASN A 29 -11.95 2.68 0.80
C ASN A 29 -12.59 1.33 1.18
N GLU A 30 -12.88 0.45 0.23
CA GLU A 30 -13.40 -0.90 0.50
C GLU A 30 -12.39 -1.78 1.26
N LEU A 31 -11.09 -1.69 0.96
CA LEU A 31 -10.04 -2.40 1.70
C LEU A 31 -9.90 -1.86 3.12
N LEU A 32 -9.83 -0.54 3.27
CA LEU A 32 -9.74 0.13 4.57
C LEU A 32 -10.95 -0.20 5.45
N ALA A 33 -12.16 -0.18 4.88
CA ALA A 33 -13.39 -0.56 5.58
C ALA A 33 -13.42 -2.05 5.98
N ALA A 34 -12.69 -2.91 5.27
CA ALA A 34 -12.51 -4.32 5.62
C ALA A 34 -11.44 -4.56 6.69
N GLY A 35 -10.81 -3.49 7.22
CA GLY A 35 -9.84 -3.55 8.32
C GLY A 35 -8.38 -3.67 7.87
N TRP A 36 -8.09 -3.49 6.59
CA TRP A 36 -6.71 -3.38 6.11
C TRP A 36 -6.14 -2.00 6.46
N VAL A 37 -4.85 -1.97 6.80
CA VAL A 37 -4.10 -0.75 7.12
C VAL A 37 -3.09 -0.47 6.00
N ASP A 38 -3.01 0.78 5.56
CA ASP A 38 -2.07 1.25 4.54
C ASP A 38 -0.74 1.67 5.17
N ALA A 39 0.36 0.97 4.84
CA ALA A 39 1.68 1.24 5.40
C ALA A 39 2.16 2.67 5.15
N TRP A 40 1.86 3.21 3.97
CA TRP A 40 2.24 4.59 3.65
C TRP A 40 1.44 5.60 4.47
N ALA A 41 0.15 5.34 4.70
CA ALA A 41 -0.67 6.23 5.52
C ALA A 41 -0.27 6.20 7.00
N GLU A 42 0.19 5.04 7.50
CA GLU A 42 0.62 4.89 8.90
C GLU A 42 2.02 5.46 9.17
N ALA A 43 3.00 5.15 8.32
CA ALA A 43 4.41 5.43 8.59
C ALA A 43 5.16 6.14 7.43
N GLY A 44 4.46 6.54 6.37
CA GLY A 44 5.08 7.16 5.19
C GLY A 44 5.44 8.63 5.38
N THR A 45 6.49 9.08 4.67
CA THR A 45 6.89 10.50 4.64
C THR A 45 7.03 11.03 3.20
N GLY A 46 6.53 12.24 2.95
CA GLY A 46 6.55 12.85 1.61
C GLY A 46 5.26 12.59 0.81
N SER A 47 5.32 12.68 -0.52
CA SER A 47 4.12 12.57 -1.37
C SER A 47 3.62 11.13 -1.55
N GLY A 48 4.52 10.15 -1.48
CA GLY A 48 4.21 8.74 -1.76
C GLY A 48 3.84 8.46 -3.20
N PHE A 49 4.13 9.38 -4.13
CA PHE A 49 3.85 9.14 -5.54
C PHE A 49 4.75 8.02 -6.06
N THR A 50 4.13 7.12 -6.81
CA THR A 50 4.76 5.93 -7.36
C THR A 50 4.72 5.92 -8.88
N SER A 51 3.83 6.69 -9.54
CA SER A 51 3.69 6.67 -11.01
C SER A 51 3.41 8.07 -11.61
N ASN A 52 3.93 8.43 -12.80
CA ASN A 52 5.01 7.77 -13.56
C ASN A 52 6.38 8.22 -13.01
N SER A 53 7.39 7.35 -12.95
CA SER A 53 8.70 7.67 -12.35
C SER A 53 9.45 8.86 -12.99
N ALA A 54 9.11 9.26 -14.22
CA ALA A 54 9.64 10.46 -14.87
C ALA A 54 8.93 11.76 -14.46
N ASP A 55 7.66 11.71 -14.06
CA ASP A 55 6.83 12.84 -13.63
C ASP A 55 5.76 12.33 -12.63
N PRO A 56 6.16 12.04 -11.39
CA PRO A 56 5.35 11.29 -10.44
C PRO A 56 4.20 12.16 -9.91
N LYS A 57 2.97 11.68 -10.09
CA LYS A 57 1.73 12.41 -9.71
C LYS A 57 0.73 11.58 -8.95
N TYR A 58 0.87 10.25 -8.98
CA TYR A 58 -0.11 9.33 -8.45
C TYR A 58 0.55 8.34 -7.50
N ARG A 59 -0.13 8.06 -6.38
CA ARG A 59 0.13 6.91 -5.52
C ARG A 59 -0.89 5.84 -5.87
N ILE A 60 -0.43 4.80 -6.55
CA ILE A 60 -1.29 3.68 -7.00
C ILE A 60 -0.72 2.31 -6.61
N ASP A 61 0.49 2.28 -6.06
CA ASP A 61 1.13 1.10 -5.52
C ASP A 61 1.06 1.15 -3.99
N TYR A 62 0.69 0.03 -3.38
CA TYR A 62 0.40 -0.03 -1.94
C TYR A 62 1.03 -1.26 -1.29
N ILE A 63 1.29 -1.12 0.01
CA ILE A 63 1.51 -2.22 0.94
C ILE A 63 0.42 -2.08 2.00
N PHE A 64 -0.56 -2.98 1.97
CA PHE A 64 -1.58 -3.11 3.01
C PHE A 64 -1.25 -4.29 3.94
N TYR A 65 -1.60 -4.19 5.21
CA TYR A 65 -1.48 -5.29 6.17
C TYR A 65 -2.69 -5.36 7.11
N THR A 66 -2.80 -6.46 7.85
CA THR A 66 -3.80 -6.67 8.87
C THR A 66 -3.37 -6.10 10.24
N PRO A 67 -4.30 -5.72 11.14
CA PRO A 67 -3.99 -4.96 12.36
C PRO A 67 -3.10 -5.65 13.41
N ASP A 68 -2.74 -6.92 13.23
CA ASP A 68 -1.73 -7.63 14.03
C ASP A 68 -0.27 -7.30 13.62
N LEU A 69 -0.13 -6.42 12.62
CA LEU A 69 1.12 -5.81 12.19
C LEU A 69 1.01 -4.29 12.34
N VAL A 70 2.15 -3.63 12.49
CA VAL A 70 2.28 -2.17 12.49
C VAL A 70 3.50 -1.75 11.67
N ALA A 71 3.35 -0.72 10.86
CA ALA A 71 4.40 -0.10 10.08
C ALA A 71 5.27 0.81 10.96
N VAL A 72 6.58 0.60 10.88
CA VAL A 72 7.59 1.38 11.60
C VAL A 72 8.18 2.46 10.71
N ASP A 73 8.31 2.16 9.42
CA ASP A 73 8.74 3.09 8.37
C ASP A 73 8.09 2.71 7.05
N ALA A 74 7.84 3.68 6.18
CA ALA A 74 7.40 3.46 4.81
C ALA A 74 7.98 4.52 3.87
N GLY A 75 8.45 4.06 2.70
CA GLY A 75 9.24 4.84 1.77
C GLY A 75 8.94 4.51 0.31
N VAL A 76 9.38 5.39 -0.58
CA VAL A 76 9.47 5.12 -2.02
C VAL A 76 10.93 5.20 -2.47
N ILE A 77 11.37 4.22 -3.27
CA ILE A 77 12.72 4.21 -3.83
C ILE A 77 12.71 4.94 -5.17
N LEU A 78 13.29 6.15 -5.18
CA LEU A 78 13.36 7.01 -6.36
C LEU A 78 14.44 6.52 -7.33
N SER A 79 14.03 5.70 -8.31
CA SER A 79 14.89 5.24 -9.40
C SER A 79 14.09 5.09 -10.69
N GLN A 80 14.75 5.18 -11.84
CA GLN A 80 14.14 4.92 -13.15
C GLN A 80 14.27 3.45 -13.59
N ALA A 81 14.29 2.52 -12.63
CA ALA A 81 14.35 1.08 -12.93
C ALA A 81 13.05 0.55 -13.56
N SER A 82 11.94 1.27 -13.36
CA SER A 82 10.61 1.04 -13.93
C SER A 82 9.93 2.40 -14.12
N ASP A 83 8.81 2.42 -14.84
CA ASP A 83 7.86 3.53 -14.87
C ASP A 83 7.12 3.73 -13.53
N HIS A 84 7.30 2.81 -12.57
CA HIS A 84 6.87 2.92 -11.19
C HIS A 84 8.06 3.00 -10.22
N PHE A 85 7.94 3.78 -9.14
CA PHE A 85 8.83 3.71 -7.99
C PHE A 85 8.41 2.58 -7.06
N ALA A 86 9.39 1.84 -6.52
CA ALA A 86 9.12 0.78 -5.56
C ALA A 86 8.68 1.36 -4.21
N VAL A 87 7.60 0.81 -3.64
CA VAL A 87 7.19 1.07 -2.26
C VAL A 87 7.89 0.09 -1.34
N VAL A 88 8.44 0.57 -0.24
CA VAL A 88 9.07 -0.24 0.81
C VAL A 88 8.43 0.11 2.15
N ALA A 89 8.28 -0.89 3.02
CA ALA A 89 7.83 -0.68 4.38
C ALA A 89 8.50 -1.67 5.34
N ASP A 90 8.84 -1.19 6.52
CA ASP A 90 9.32 -2.01 7.63
C ASP A 90 8.15 -2.29 8.56
N LEU A 91 7.78 -3.56 8.70
CA LEU A 91 6.66 -4.00 9.55
C LEU A 91 7.17 -4.76 10.77
N ARG A 92 6.46 -4.62 11.89
CA ARG A 92 6.64 -5.44 13.09
C ARG A 92 5.32 -6.06 13.51
N PHE A 93 5.38 -7.19 14.20
CA PHE A 93 4.23 -7.75 14.92
C PHE A 93 3.88 -6.87 16.13
N GLU A 94 2.59 -6.76 16.41
CA GLU A 94 2.07 -6.22 17.67
C GLU A 94 1.85 -7.32 18.72
#